data_AF-A0AAV2LB46-F1
#
_entry.id   AF-A0AAV2LB46-F1
#
_cell.length_a   1.000
_cell.length_b   1.000
_cell.length_c   1.000
_cell.angle_alpha   90.00
_cell.angle_beta   90.00
_cell.angle_gamma   90.00
#
_symmetry.space_group_name_H-M   'P 1'
#
loop_
_entity.id
_entity.type
_entity.pdbx_description
1 polymer ?
#
loop_
_entity_poly.entity_id
_entity_poly.type
_entity_poly.pdbx_seq_one_letter_code
_entity_poly.pdbx_strand_id
1 'polypeptide(L)'
;MSGERREEKQPTAPYSSPQGSFTEHQEEAEDEHVWTEHAQSPVFTWKCSRSEMETALGDQQQQQQQQQQEEEEDVGAEGAMLWSLQEALERQTLQIGASACGATAVVDVLKALDIHVAPEDVERCVRTRQRRNEAPLPDYLLSRSQAGATHAQLISGAEAASEGRVVGRFFHMFPARRVALLRWLCRWLRRGAVPVATMNMQRAVPEGEEVPDAWHHQLVFGVALDANAVFMTNPLDVERQSDMLERLCSDSVLLVRRKDVLQRLSPGCSLSELSQDPDPRWTSLDVLGQVKRMVEEQEQVSPSHIVIPAAYKSGITLFALRHSPTGQELLDSPELPLL
;
A
#
# COMPACT_ATOMS: atom_id res chain seq x y z
N MET A 1 -84.48 -19.65 -9.59
CA MET A 1 -84.18 -20.52 -8.44
C MET A 1 -84.26 -19.66 -7.19
N SER A 2 -85.24 -20.01 -6.37
CA SER A 2 -85.64 -19.43 -5.09
C SER A 2 -84.56 -19.52 -4.02
N GLY A 3 -84.48 -18.51 -3.14
CA GLY A 3 -83.74 -18.64 -1.89
C GLY A 3 -83.27 -17.31 -1.29
N GLU A 4 -84.21 -16.42 -0.93
CA GLU A 4 -83.97 -15.32 0.00
C GLU A 4 -83.73 -15.84 1.43
N ARG A 5 -82.80 -15.22 2.16
CA ARG A 5 -83.07 -14.79 3.54
C ARG A 5 -82.18 -13.62 3.95
N ARG A 6 -82.83 -12.69 4.64
CA ARG A 6 -82.44 -11.36 5.06
C ARG A 6 -82.54 -11.33 6.60
N GLU A 7 -82.07 -10.23 7.20
CA GLU A 7 -82.31 -9.74 8.60
C GLU A 7 -81.26 -10.18 9.64
N GLU A 8 -80.76 -9.32 10.56
CA GLU A 8 -80.97 -7.90 10.84
C GLU A 8 -79.89 -7.33 11.83
N LYS A 9 -79.55 -6.03 11.64
CA LYS A 9 -79.21 -4.91 12.58
C LYS A 9 -78.74 -5.19 14.04
N GLN A 10 -77.56 -4.71 14.49
CA GLN A 10 -77.18 -3.37 15.09
C GLN A 10 -77.80 -3.04 16.48
N PRO A 11 -77.30 -2.08 17.31
CA PRO A 11 -75.95 -1.48 17.53
C PRO A 11 -75.62 -1.24 19.05
N THR A 12 -74.49 -0.57 19.40
CA THR A 12 -74.36 0.61 20.32
C THR A 12 -72.93 0.80 20.88
N ALA A 13 -72.55 2.07 21.06
CA ALA A 13 -71.22 2.62 21.40
C ALA A 13 -71.11 2.99 22.93
N PRO A 14 -70.43 4.08 23.35
CA PRO A 14 -68.99 4.30 23.62
C PRO A 14 -68.69 4.72 25.10
N TYR A 15 -67.56 5.40 25.37
CA TYR A 15 -67.06 6.08 26.62
C TYR A 15 -66.19 5.21 27.55
N SER A 16 -65.12 5.65 28.22
CA SER A 16 -64.37 6.91 28.30
C SER A 16 -63.09 6.73 29.15
N SER A 17 -62.07 7.56 28.92
CA SER A 17 -60.97 7.86 29.87
C SER A 17 -61.52 8.62 31.10
N PRO A 18 -60.78 8.70 32.25
CA PRO A 18 -59.86 9.85 32.41
C PRO A 18 -58.63 9.67 33.33
N GLN A 19 -57.59 10.46 33.01
CA GLN A 19 -56.78 11.36 33.86
C GLN A 19 -55.84 10.89 34.99
N GLY A 20 -54.65 11.52 34.96
CA GLY A 20 -53.80 11.88 36.09
C GLY A 20 -52.30 11.64 35.82
N SER A 21 -51.32 12.53 36.06
CA SER A 21 -51.13 13.98 36.04
C SER A 21 -49.75 14.24 36.67
N PHE A 22 -48.92 15.12 36.08
CA PHE A 22 -47.78 15.88 36.68
C PHE A 22 -46.59 15.08 37.25
N THR A 23 -45.31 15.44 37.03
CA THR A 23 -44.67 16.76 37.24
C THR A 23 -43.45 17.03 36.34
N GLU A 24 -43.22 18.31 36.04
CA GLU A 24 -41.99 18.94 35.51
C GLU A 24 -40.82 18.90 36.52
N HIS A 25 -39.57 18.88 36.02
CA HIS A 25 -38.57 19.94 36.26
C HIS A 25 -37.32 19.80 35.36
N GLN A 26 -37.04 20.92 34.67
CA GLN A 26 -35.82 21.57 34.18
C GLN A 26 -34.39 20.99 34.33
N GLU A 27 -33.58 21.40 33.32
CA GLU A 27 -32.15 21.79 33.34
C GLU A 27 -31.13 20.65 33.59
N GLU A 28 -29.95 20.55 32.96
CA GLU A 28 -29.03 21.50 32.33
C GLU A 28 -27.94 20.73 31.55
N ALA A 29 -27.30 21.43 30.59
CA ALA A 29 -25.89 21.39 30.17
C ALA A 29 -25.13 20.09 29.79
N GLU A 30 -24.51 20.17 28.59
CA GLU A 30 -23.10 19.87 28.27
C GLU A 30 -22.50 18.53 28.72
N ASP A 31 -22.10 17.67 27.76
CA ASP A 31 -20.67 17.38 27.60
C ASP A 31 -20.32 16.63 26.30
N GLU A 32 -19.10 16.92 25.88
CA GLU A 32 -18.42 16.50 24.67
C GLU A 32 -18.07 15.00 24.61
N HIS A 33 -17.75 14.55 23.39
CA HIS A 33 -16.80 13.47 23.07
C HIS A 33 -16.97 12.08 23.71
N VAL A 34 -17.47 11.13 22.90
CA VAL A 34 -16.95 9.74 22.94
C VAL A 34 -16.79 9.23 21.51
N TRP A 35 -15.56 9.30 20.99
CA TRP A 35 -15.07 8.38 19.96
C TRP A 35 -14.66 7.08 20.66
N THR A 36 -15.22 5.95 20.26
CA THR A 36 -14.69 4.63 20.64
C THR A 36 -14.25 3.87 19.40
N GLU A 37 -12.99 4.10 19.02
CA GLU A 37 -12.17 3.15 18.27
C GLU A 37 -11.82 1.96 19.16
N HIS A 38 -12.10 0.73 18.74
CA HIS A 38 -11.53 -0.47 19.33
C HIS A 38 -10.97 -1.38 18.23
N ALA A 39 -9.66 -1.24 17.99
CA ALA A 39 -8.81 -2.30 17.44
C ALA A 39 -7.43 -2.19 18.11
N GLN A 40 -7.30 -2.83 19.28
CA GLN A 40 -6.05 -2.94 20.02
C GLN A 40 -5.18 -4.07 19.44
N SER A 41 -3.96 -3.75 19.02
CA SER A 41 -2.85 -4.70 18.85
C SER A 41 -2.10 -4.87 20.18
N PRO A 42 -1.57 -6.07 20.51
CA PRO A 42 -0.96 -6.32 21.82
C PRO A 42 0.46 -5.75 21.93
N VAL A 43 0.70 -5.01 23.00
CA VAL A 43 2.03 -4.55 23.45
C VAL A 43 2.59 -5.58 24.42
N PHE A 44 3.73 -6.19 24.09
CA PHE A 44 4.50 -7.06 25.00
C PHE A 44 5.32 -6.19 25.96
N THR A 45 5.15 -6.39 27.27
CA THR A 45 6.00 -5.76 28.30
C THR A 45 7.08 -6.74 28.78
N TRP A 46 8.36 -6.39 28.56
CA TRP A 46 9.49 -7.03 29.23
C TRP A 46 9.86 -6.22 30.49
N LYS A 47 9.88 -6.87 31.66
CA LYS A 47 10.43 -6.28 32.90
C LYS A 47 11.87 -6.76 33.07
N CYS A 48 12.83 -5.84 32.96
CA CYS A 48 14.23 -6.03 33.37
C CYS A 48 14.69 -4.79 34.18
N SER A 49 15.39 -4.99 35.29
CA SER A 49 15.80 -3.96 36.25
C SER A 49 16.75 -2.92 35.63
N ARG A 50 16.44 -1.64 35.89
CA ARG A 50 17.02 -0.44 35.25
C ARG A 50 18.52 -0.24 35.54
N SER A 51 19.08 -0.85 36.58
CA SER A 51 20.46 -0.63 37.01
C SER A 51 21.49 -1.59 36.38
N GLU A 52 21.05 -2.61 35.66
CA GLU A 52 21.96 -3.57 34.98
C GLU A 52 22.06 -3.31 33.46
N MET A 53 21.18 -2.47 32.90
CA MET A 53 21.20 -2.07 31.48
C MET A 53 22.15 -0.90 31.20
N GLU A 54 22.32 0.05 32.13
CA GLU A 54 23.03 1.31 31.85
C GLU A 54 24.54 1.13 31.66
N THR A 55 25.16 0.10 32.23
CA THR A 55 26.60 -0.18 32.06
C THR A 55 26.90 -1.06 30.84
N ALA A 56 25.96 -1.92 30.42
CA ALA A 56 26.11 -2.75 29.21
C ALA A 56 25.77 -2.01 27.91
N LEU A 57 24.96 -0.95 27.99
CA LEU A 57 24.60 -0.09 26.86
C LEU A 57 25.69 0.92 26.48
N GLY A 58 26.54 1.34 27.42
CA GLY A 58 27.62 2.31 27.16
C GLY A 58 28.75 1.75 26.31
N ASP A 59 29.19 0.51 26.59
CA ASP A 59 30.29 -0.14 25.87
C ASP A 59 29.84 -0.73 24.52
N GLN A 60 28.57 -1.14 24.39
CA GLN A 60 27.99 -1.56 23.11
C GLN A 60 27.69 -0.39 22.17
N GLN A 61 27.35 0.79 22.69
CA GLN A 61 27.14 1.99 21.86
C GLN A 61 28.45 2.55 21.29
N GLN A 62 29.57 2.47 22.02
CA GLN A 62 30.87 2.88 21.48
C GLN A 62 31.43 1.90 20.44
N GLN A 63 31.21 0.58 20.62
CA GLN A 63 31.61 -0.42 19.63
C GLN A 63 30.71 -0.41 18.38
N GLN A 64 29.41 -0.12 18.52
CA GLN A 64 28.51 0.08 17.37
C GLN A 64 28.81 1.39 16.62
N GLN A 65 29.19 2.47 17.31
CA GLN A 65 29.59 3.72 16.64
C GLN A 65 30.93 3.60 15.91
N GLN A 66 31.88 2.82 16.43
CA GLN A 66 33.14 2.55 15.73
C GLN A 66 32.95 1.58 14.56
N GLN A 67 32.10 0.54 14.68
CA GLN A 67 31.75 -0.34 13.56
C GLN A 67 30.92 0.37 12.48
N GLN A 68 30.02 1.30 12.85
CA GLN A 68 29.27 2.12 11.89
C GLN A 68 30.14 3.17 11.19
N GLN A 69 31.15 3.73 11.86
CA GLN A 69 32.12 4.64 11.22
C GLN A 69 33.09 3.89 10.29
N GLU A 70 33.49 2.66 10.61
CA GLU A 70 34.30 1.82 9.72
C GLU A 70 33.47 1.27 8.53
N GLU A 71 32.16 0.99 8.70
CA GLU A 71 31.25 0.66 7.59
C GLU A 71 30.88 1.88 6.73
N GLU A 72 30.86 3.11 7.28
CA GLU A 72 30.62 4.35 6.54
C GLU A 72 31.82 4.76 5.67
N GLU A 73 33.06 4.42 6.06
CA GLU A 73 34.27 4.69 5.25
C GLU A 73 34.57 3.60 4.19
N ASP A 74 33.99 2.40 4.30
CA ASP A 74 34.21 1.27 3.37
C ASP A 74 32.96 0.82 2.58
N VAL A 75 32.03 1.74 2.29
CA VAL A 75 31.19 1.65 1.07
C VAL A 75 32.06 2.03 -0.13
N GLY A 76 33.13 1.25 -0.31
CA GLY A 76 34.23 1.52 -1.22
C GLY A 76 33.82 1.49 -2.70
N ALA A 77 34.17 2.57 -3.39
CA ALA A 77 34.43 2.72 -4.84
C ALA A 77 33.40 2.28 -5.92
N GLU A 78 32.54 1.27 -5.73
CA GLU A 78 31.73 0.72 -6.82
C GLU A 78 30.22 1.05 -6.77
N GLY A 79 29.69 1.57 -5.65
CA GLY A 79 28.27 1.92 -5.46
C GLY A 79 27.83 3.32 -5.91
N ALA A 80 26.56 3.67 -5.66
CA ALA A 80 26.01 5.02 -5.85
C ALA A 80 24.88 5.31 -4.87
N MET A 81 24.87 6.51 -4.28
CA MET A 81 23.90 6.97 -3.28
C MET A 81 23.38 8.37 -3.66
N LEU A 82 22.08 8.62 -3.52
CA LEU A 82 21.47 9.96 -3.55
C LEU A 82 21.62 10.68 -2.22
N TRP A 83 21.53 9.90 -1.13
CA TRP A 83 21.63 10.33 0.25
C TRP A 83 22.53 9.36 0.99
N SER A 84 23.31 9.85 1.96
CA SER A 84 23.89 8.95 2.97
C SER A 84 22.78 8.25 3.77
N LEU A 85 23.12 7.21 4.54
CA LEU A 85 22.15 6.56 5.44
C LEU A 85 21.55 7.57 6.43
N GLN A 86 22.40 8.44 7.00
CA GLN A 86 21.97 9.50 7.90
C GLN A 86 21.03 10.51 7.20
N GLU A 87 21.39 10.96 5.99
CA GLU A 87 20.53 11.86 5.22
C GLU A 87 19.19 11.19 4.86
N ALA A 88 19.18 9.91 4.51
CA ALA A 88 17.96 9.19 4.21
C ALA A 88 17.07 9.04 5.44
N LEU A 89 17.66 8.82 6.63
CA LEU A 89 16.95 8.78 7.90
C LEU A 89 16.25 10.12 8.22
N GLU A 90 16.94 11.23 7.96
CA GLU A 90 16.43 12.58 8.21
C GLU A 90 15.45 13.07 7.15
N ARG A 91 15.66 12.69 5.89
CA ARG A 91 14.92 13.25 4.73
C ARG A 91 13.72 12.41 4.32
N GLN A 92 13.71 11.10 4.60
CA GLN A 92 12.59 10.23 4.23
C GLN A 92 11.28 10.78 4.76
N THR A 93 10.24 10.66 3.96
CA THR A 93 8.88 10.98 4.39
C THR A 93 8.27 9.71 4.97
N LEU A 94 7.87 9.75 6.24
CA LEU A 94 7.01 8.69 6.78
C LEU A 94 5.68 8.71 6.03
N GLN A 95 5.12 7.52 5.78
CA GLN A 95 3.93 7.38 4.96
C GLN A 95 2.81 8.36 5.38
N ILE A 96 2.38 9.19 4.43
CA ILE A 96 1.52 10.36 4.68
C ILE A 96 0.03 10.01 4.83
N GLY A 97 -0.34 8.74 4.62
CA GLY A 97 -1.71 8.27 4.74
C GLY A 97 -1.86 6.80 4.35
N ALA A 98 -3.04 6.22 4.60
CA ALA A 98 -3.33 4.84 4.19
C ALA A 98 -3.22 4.68 2.66
N SER A 99 -2.59 3.59 2.20
CA SER A 99 -2.32 3.31 0.78
C SER A 99 -1.52 4.40 0.04
N ALA A 100 -0.93 5.37 0.74
CA ALA A 100 -0.28 6.55 0.15
C ALA A 100 1.20 6.36 -0.18
N CYS A 101 1.72 5.12 -0.18
CA CYS A 101 3.13 4.85 -0.47
C CYS A 101 3.62 5.46 -1.78
N GLY A 102 2.78 5.48 -2.82
CA GLY A 102 3.09 6.13 -4.10
C GLY A 102 3.25 7.64 -3.98
N ALA A 103 2.36 8.31 -3.25
CA ALA A 103 2.46 9.75 -3.01
C ALA A 103 3.67 10.09 -2.14
N THR A 104 3.91 9.32 -1.08
CA THR A 104 5.11 9.44 -0.23
C THR A 104 6.40 9.29 -1.04
N ALA A 105 6.48 8.28 -1.94
CA ALA A 105 7.63 8.12 -2.82
C ALA A 105 7.82 9.33 -3.75
N VAL A 106 6.75 9.95 -4.25
CA VAL A 106 6.85 11.19 -5.05
C VAL A 106 7.34 12.37 -4.21
N VAL A 107 6.92 12.50 -2.94
CA VAL A 107 7.45 13.53 -2.04
C VAL A 107 8.97 13.36 -1.90
N ASP A 108 9.44 12.13 -1.66
CA ASP A 108 10.87 11.83 -1.53
C ASP A 108 11.63 12.08 -2.84
N VAL A 109 11.02 11.77 -4.01
CA VAL A 109 11.57 12.11 -5.33
C VAL A 109 11.78 13.61 -5.47
N LEU A 110 10.76 14.41 -5.14
CA LEU A 110 10.85 15.86 -5.26
C LEU A 110 11.92 16.43 -4.31
N LYS A 111 11.99 15.93 -3.07
CA LYS A 111 13.06 16.26 -2.12
C LYS A 111 14.45 15.91 -2.66
N ALA A 112 14.61 14.74 -3.25
CA ALA A 112 15.89 14.28 -3.83
C ALA A 112 16.33 15.12 -5.04
N LEU A 113 15.37 15.70 -5.76
CA LEU A 113 15.59 16.63 -6.88
C LEU A 113 15.66 18.10 -6.45
N ASP A 114 15.74 18.38 -5.14
CA ASP A 114 15.78 19.73 -4.55
C ASP A 114 14.56 20.59 -4.91
N ILE A 115 13.38 19.95 -4.98
CA ILE A 115 12.09 20.58 -5.23
C ILE A 115 11.22 20.44 -3.98
N HIS A 116 10.94 21.57 -3.34
CA HIS A 116 10.08 21.61 -2.16
C HIS A 116 8.63 21.84 -2.55
N VAL A 117 7.77 20.88 -2.23
CA VAL A 117 6.33 20.91 -2.41
C VAL A 117 5.69 20.32 -1.15
N ALA A 118 4.57 20.88 -0.70
CA ALA A 118 3.86 20.36 0.45
C ALA A 118 3.36 18.92 0.17
N PRO A 119 3.50 17.97 1.11
CA PRO A 119 3.05 16.60 0.91
C PRO A 119 1.58 16.47 0.48
N GLU A 120 0.71 17.36 0.97
CA GLU A 120 -0.72 17.40 0.65
C GLU A 120 -0.97 17.76 -0.81
N ASP A 121 -0.14 18.65 -1.39
CA ASP A 121 -0.22 19.01 -2.80
C ASP A 121 0.24 17.83 -3.68
N VAL A 122 1.27 17.10 -3.25
CA VAL A 122 1.71 15.87 -3.94
C VAL A 122 0.64 14.80 -3.90
N GLU A 123 0.03 14.55 -2.73
CA GLU A 123 -1.04 13.58 -2.57
C GLU A 123 -2.23 13.88 -3.49
N ARG A 124 -2.65 15.15 -3.55
CA ARG A 124 -3.71 15.62 -4.45
C ARG A 124 -3.35 15.39 -5.93
N CYS A 125 -2.08 15.55 -6.29
CA CYS A 125 -1.61 15.35 -7.67
C CYS A 125 -1.51 13.86 -8.06
N VAL A 126 -1.06 12.98 -7.16
CA VAL A 126 -0.91 11.54 -7.43
C VAL A 126 -2.27 10.83 -7.48
N ARG A 127 -3.29 11.34 -6.76
CA ARG A 127 -4.67 10.80 -6.76
C ARG A 127 -4.70 9.33 -6.33
N THR A 128 -4.10 9.05 -5.18
CA THR A 128 -4.11 7.73 -4.54
C THR A 128 -5.55 7.24 -4.34
N ARG A 129 -5.85 6.02 -4.79
CA ARG A 129 -7.15 5.39 -4.60
C ARG A 129 -7.19 4.65 -3.27
N GLN A 130 -8.25 4.86 -2.50
CA GLN A 130 -8.39 4.23 -1.19
C GLN A 130 -9.10 2.87 -1.28
N ARG A 131 -8.75 1.99 -0.35
CA ARG A 131 -9.44 0.70 -0.16
C ARG A 131 -10.79 0.95 0.47
N ARG A 132 -11.85 0.28 0.00
CA ARG A 132 -13.17 0.30 0.65
C ARG A 132 -13.24 -0.83 1.69
N ASN A 133 -12.50 -0.69 2.80
CA ASN A 133 -12.31 -1.76 3.79
C ASN A 133 -13.61 -2.29 4.42
N GLU A 134 -14.62 -1.44 4.55
CA GLU A 134 -15.92 -1.77 5.15
C GLU A 134 -16.98 -2.17 4.11
N ALA A 135 -16.63 -2.24 2.83
CA ALA A 135 -17.58 -2.58 1.78
C ALA A 135 -17.85 -4.10 1.71
N PRO A 136 -19.03 -4.50 1.18
CA PRO A 136 -19.30 -5.89 0.83
C PRO A 136 -18.23 -6.47 -0.11
N LEU A 137 -18.10 -7.80 -0.11
CA LEU A 137 -17.02 -8.49 -0.80
C LEU A 137 -16.76 -8.04 -2.26
N PRO A 138 -17.76 -7.91 -3.16
CA PRO A 138 -17.49 -7.47 -4.53
C PRO A 138 -16.83 -6.09 -4.57
N ASP A 139 -17.43 -5.11 -3.91
CA ASP A 139 -16.93 -3.74 -3.85
C ASP A 139 -15.55 -3.64 -3.19
N TYR A 140 -15.31 -4.43 -2.15
CA TYR A 140 -14.01 -4.54 -1.50
C TYR A 140 -12.96 -5.05 -2.49
N LEU A 141 -13.18 -6.19 -3.15
CA LEU A 141 -12.22 -6.77 -4.10
C LEU A 141 -11.95 -5.84 -5.28
N LEU A 142 -13.01 -5.24 -5.85
CA LEU A 142 -12.87 -4.25 -6.92
C LEU A 142 -12.02 -3.07 -6.46
N SER A 143 -12.29 -2.52 -5.26
CA SER A 143 -11.46 -1.43 -4.72
C SER A 143 -10.02 -1.85 -4.45
N ARG A 144 -9.79 -3.08 -3.97
CA ARG A 144 -8.46 -3.63 -3.69
C ARG A 144 -7.62 -3.78 -4.96
N SER A 145 -8.25 -4.18 -6.07
CA SER A 145 -7.57 -4.31 -7.37
C SER A 145 -7.02 -2.97 -7.89
N GLN A 146 -7.61 -1.85 -7.45
CA GLN A 146 -7.28 -0.50 -7.91
C GLN A 146 -6.63 0.39 -6.84
N ALA A 147 -6.57 -0.06 -5.59
CA ALA A 147 -6.09 0.74 -4.46
C ALA A 147 -4.62 1.15 -4.62
N GLY A 148 -4.27 2.30 -4.05
CA GLY A 148 -2.97 2.94 -4.16
C GLY A 148 -2.81 3.78 -5.43
N ALA A 149 -1.61 3.81 -5.98
CA ALA A 149 -1.28 4.62 -7.16
C ALA A 149 -0.49 3.78 -8.18
N THR A 150 -0.73 3.99 -9.46
CA THR A 150 0.02 3.36 -10.56
C THR A 150 1.28 4.16 -10.90
N HIS A 151 2.28 3.55 -11.55
CA HIS A 151 3.46 4.28 -12.04
C HIS A 151 3.09 5.49 -12.92
N ALA A 152 2.02 5.39 -13.73
CA ALA A 152 1.53 6.50 -14.54
C ALA A 152 1.04 7.67 -13.66
N GLN A 153 0.34 7.37 -12.58
CA GLN A 153 -0.08 8.37 -11.59
C GLN A 153 1.09 8.99 -10.84
N LEU A 154 2.13 8.20 -10.52
CA LEU A 154 3.36 8.73 -9.94
C LEU A 154 4.04 9.72 -10.90
N ILE A 155 4.19 9.36 -12.17
CA ILE A 155 4.79 10.23 -13.20
C ILE A 155 3.98 11.52 -13.37
N SER A 156 2.67 11.42 -13.62
CA SER A 156 1.83 12.60 -13.79
C SER A 156 1.73 13.43 -12.52
N GLY A 157 1.75 12.79 -11.35
CA GLY A 157 1.69 13.44 -10.06
C GLY A 157 2.95 14.25 -9.77
N ALA A 158 4.14 13.67 -10.03
CA ALA A 158 5.42 14.37 -9.92
C ALA A 158 5.52 15.54 -10.91
N GLU A 159 5.09 15.33 -12.16
CA GLU A 159 5.04 16.38 -13.18
C GLU A 159 4.12 17.54 -12.75
N ALA A 160 2.89 17.24 -12.31
CA ALA A 160 1.93 18.26 -11.88
C ALA A 160 2.40 19.01 -10.61
N ALA A 161 2.85 18.28 -9.58
CA ALA A 161 3.31 18.87 -8.33
C ALA A 161 4.56 19.74 -8.49
N SER A 162 5.42 19.40 -9.46
CA SER A 162 6.64 20.16 -9.76
C SER A 162 6.45 21.27 -10.80
N GLU A 163 5.22 21.52 -11.25
CA GLU A 163 4.90 22.48 -12.33
C GLU A 163 5.65 22.18 -13.64
N GLY A 164 5.76 20.89 -13.97
CA GLY A 164 6.41 20.41 -15.19
C GLY A 164 7.94 20.31 -15.11
N ARG A 165 8.57 20.66 -13.97
CA ARG A 165 10.03 20.59 -13.81
C ARG A 165 10.59 19.17 -13.78
N VAL A 166 9.79 18.20 -13.33
CA VAL A 166 10.17 16.78 -13.27
C VAL A 166 9.54 16.02 -14.43
N VAL A 167 10.31 15.08 -14.97
CA VAL A 167 9.85 14.03 -15.88
C VAL A 167 10.09 12.68 -15.25
N GLY A 168 9.27 11.69 -15.62
CA GLY A 168 9.47 10.32 -15.23
C GLY A 168 9.27 9.35 -16.38
N ARG A 169 9.95 8.22 -16.32
CA ARG A 169 9.76 7.10 -17.24
C ARG A 169 9.76 5.79 -16.48
N PHE A 170 8.75 4.96 -16.76
CA PHE A 170 8.63 3.62 -16.21
C PHE A 170 9.31 2.60 -17.09
N PHE A 171 10.04 1.67 -16.47
CA PHE A 171 10.66 0.51 -17.09
C PHE A 171 10.04 -0.75 -16.50
N HIS A 172 9.34 -1.49 -17.35
CA HIS A 172 8.62 -2.68 -16.92
C HIS A 172 9.60 -3.83 -16.68
N MET A 173 9.51 -4.51 -15.52
CA MET A 173 10.44 -5.59 -15.15
C MET A 173 9.86 -7.00 -15.30
N PHE A 174 8.54 -7.10 -15.50
CA PHE A 174 7.85 -8.32 -15.95
C PHE A 174 7.39 -8.26 -17.44
N PRO A 175 7.36 -9.37 -18.20
CA PRO A 175 8.11 -10.60 -17.93
C PRO A 175 9.62 -10.28 -17.82
N ALA A 176 10.40 -11.27 -17.38
CA ALA A 176 11.80 -11.09 -17.02
C ALA A 176 12.60 -10.33 -18.09
N ARG A 177 13.45 -9.41 -17.64
CA ARG A 177 14.25 -8.52 -18.49
C ARG A 177 15.72 -8.87 -18.44
N ARG A 178 16.40 -8.70 -19.58
CA ARG A 178 17.84 -8.83 -19.67
C ARG A 178 18.51 -7.54 -19.20
N VAL A 179 18.67 -7.41 -17.88
CA VAL A 179 19.28 -6.23 -17.23
C VAL A 179 20.16 -6.64 -16.06
N ALA A 180 21.34 -6.02 -15.94
CA ALA A 180 22.14 -6.09 -14.73
C ALA A 180 21.65 -5.02 -13.76
N LEU A 181 20.63 -5.36 -12.94
CA LEU A 181 19.82 -4.40 -12.19
C LEU A 181 20.66 -3.39 -11.40
N LEU A 182 21.58 -3.84 -10.54
CA LEU A 182 22.36 -2.93 -9.70
C LEU A 182 23.25 -1.99 -10.53
N ARG A 183 23.94 -2.51 -11.56
CA ARG A 183 24.77 -1.67 -12.44
C ARG A 183 23.93 -0.66 -13.21
N TRP A 184 22.73 -1.05 -13.61
CA TRP A 184 21.78 -0.17 -14.30
C TRP A 184 21.27 0.93 -13.37
N LEU A 185 20.83 0.60 -12.16
CA LEU A 185 20.44 1.59 -11.15
C LEU A 185 21.60 2.53 -10.77
N CYS A 186 22.78 1.97 -10.53
CA CYS A 186 24.00 2.71 -10.20
C CYS A 186 24.32 3.78 -11.25
N ARG A 187 24.20 3.45 -12.55
CA ARG A 187 24.38 4.41 -13.65
C ARG A 187 23.40 5.57 -13.57
N TRP A 188 22.12 5.30 -13.29
CA TRP A 188 21.09 6.33 -13.21
C TRP A 188 21.25 7.23 -11.98
N LEU A 189 21.51 6.63 -10.82
CA LEU A 189 21.79 7.34 -9.57
C LEU A 189 22.97 8.30 -9.74
N ARG A 190 24.09 7.85 -10.33
CA ARG A 190 25.27 8.70 -10.62
C ARG A 190 24.98 9.85 -11.58
N ARG A 191 23.92 9.77 -12.37
CA ARG A 191 23.47 10.82 -13.29
C ARG A 191 22.42 11.74 -12.65
N GLY A 192 22.11 11.56 -11.37
CA GLY A 192 21.12 12.36 -10.64
C GLY A 192 19.67 11.98 -10.97
N ALA A 193 19.42 10.80 -11.55
CA ALA A 193 18.08 10.27 -11.64
C ALA A 193 17.67 9.63 -10.30
N VAL A 194 16.39 9.72 -9.98
CA VAL A 194 15.81 9.21 -8.73
C VAL A 194 14.91 8.02 -9.05
N PRO A 195 15.29 6.78 -8.72
CA PRO A 195 14.47 5.60 -8.95
C PRO A 195 13.42 5.39 -7.87
N VAL A 196 12.23 4.95 -8.28
CA VAL A 196 11.18 4.40 -7.42
C VAL A 196 10.86 3.00 -7.90
N ALA A 197 11.02 2.03 -7.01
CA ALA A 197 10.65 0.64 -7.25
C ALA A 197 9.17 0.42 -6.97
N THR A 198 8.44 -0.13 -7.94
CA THR A 198 7.08 -0.65 -7.77
C THR A 198 7.16 -2.17 -7.64
N MET A 199 6.97 -2.67 -6.42
CA MET A 199 7.25 -4.05 -6.06
C MET A 199 5.99 -4.77 -5.59
N ASN A 200 5.89 -6.05 -5.93
CA ASN A 200 4.91 -6.94 -5.33
C ASN A 200 5.54 -7.59 -4.09
N MET A 201 5.12 -7.17 -2.89
CA MET A 201 5.68 -7.67 -1.63
C MET A 201 5.20 -9.08 -1.29
N GLN A 202 4.29 -9.66 -2.09
CA GLN A 202 3.81 -11.03 -1.97
C GLN A 202 4.75 -12.05 -2.63
N ARG A 203 5.90 -11.58 -3.12
CA ARG A 203 6.96 -12.35 -3.78
C ARG A 203 8.21 -12.33 -2.90
N ALA A 204 9.08 -13.34 -3.04
CA ALA A 204 10.25 -13.52 -2.18
C ALA A 204 9.91 -13.45 -0.67
N VAL A 205 8.78 -14.05 -0.28
CA VAL A 205 8.41 -14.21 1.13
C VAL A 205 9.05 -15.49 1.65
N PRO A 206 9.87 -15.45 2.71
CA PRO A 206 10.47 -16.64 3.28
C PRO A 206 9.43 -17.69 3.70
N GLU A 207 9.81 -18.96 3.63
CA GLU A 207 8.90 -20.05 4.03
C GLU A 207 8.51 -19.93 5.51
N GLY A 208 7.20 -20.02 5.78
CA GLY A 208 6.63 -19.89 7.12
C GLY A 208 6.33 -18.45 7.55
N GLU A 209 6.75 -17.45 6.77
CA GLU A 209 6.39 -16.05 7.04
C GLU A 209 5.03 -15.68 6.46
N GLU A 210 4.42 -14.65 7.06
CA GLU A 210 3.14 -14.12 6.62
C GLU A 210 3.30 -13.34 5.32
N VAL A 211 2.53 -13.72 4.29
CA VAL A 211 2.52 -13.01 3.00
C VAL A 211 2.00 -11.57 3.19
N PRO A 212 2.78 -10.53 2.85
CA PRO A 212 2.34 -9.14 2.97
C PRO A 212 1.10 -8.83 2.13
N ASP A 213 0.17 -8.02 2.62
CA ASP A 213 -1.04 -7.63 1.88
C ASP A 213 -0.85 -6.37 1.01
N ALA A 214 0.24 -6.31 0.23
CA ALA A 214 0.60 -5.08 -0.47
C ALA A 214 1.43 -5.24 -1.75
N TRP A 215 1.12 -4.37 -2.71
CA TRP A 215 2.10 -3.77 -3.60
C TRP A 215 2.65 -2.51 -2.95
N HIS A 216 3.91 -2.20 -3.19
CA HIS A 216 4.57 -1.07 -2.55
C HIS A 216 5.39 -0.23 -3.53
N HIS A 217 5.48 1.06 -3.23
CA HIS A 217 6.36 2.00 -3.93
C HIS A 217 7.42 2.47 -2.95
N GLN A 218 8.68 2.25 -3.28
CA GLN A 218 9.81 2.69 -2.46
C GLN A 218 10.84 3.40 -3.32
N LEU A 219 11.30 4.56 -2.85
CA LEU A 219 12.41 5.25 -3.49
C LEU A 219 13.68 4.45 -3.24
N VAL A 220 14.48 4.22 -4.28
CA VAL A 220 15.82 3.64 -4.17
C VAL A 220 16.79 4.79 -4.02
N PHE A 221 17.31 5.01 -2.81
CA PHE A 221 18.27 6.07 -2.55
C PHE A 221 19.71 5.60 -2.72
N GLY A 222 19.95 4.30 -2.88
CA GLY A 222 21.31 3.80 -2.97
C GLY A 222 21.44 2.39 -3.52
N VAL A 223 22.63 2.06 -4.03
CA VAL A 223 23.05 0.70 -4.38
C VAL A 223 24.52 0.48 -4.00
N ALA A 224 24.82 -0.71 -3.48
CA ALA A 224 26.18 -1.19 -3.26
C ALA A 224 26.43 -2.44 -4.12
N LEU A 225 27.35 -2.34 -5.08
CA LEU A 225 27.60 -3.42 -6.04
C LEU A 225 28.26 -4.64 -5.37
N ASP A 226 29.24 -4.42 -4.51
CA ASP A 226 30.01 -5.49 -3.85
C ASP A 226 29.17 -6.25 -2.81
N ALA A 227 28.31 -5.52 -2.08
CA ALA A 227 27.37 -6.09 -1.14
C ALA A 227 26.10 -6.67 -1.82
N ASN A 228 25.94 -6.49 -3.14
CA ASN A 228 24.76 -6.87 -3.89
C ASN A 228 23.44 -6.35 -3.29
N ALA A 229 23.47 -5.09 -2.82
CA ALA A 229 22.44 -4.49 -1.97
C ALA A 229 21.80 -3.26 -2.60
N VAL A 230 20.52 -3.06 -2.30
CA VAL A 230 19.70 -1.91 -2.69
C VAL A 230 19.15 -1.24 -1.43
N PHE A 231 19.35 0.06 -1.33
CA PHE A 231 18.91 0.88 -0.20
C PHE A 231 17.66 1.65 -0.60
N MET A 232 16.60 1.53 0.20
CA MET A 232 15.28 2.07 -0.10
C MET A 232 14.71 2.86 1.08
N THR A 233 13.81 3.81 0.81
CA THR A 233 13.08 4.56 1.84
C THR A 233 11.60 4.17 1.91
N ASN A 234 10.95 4.60 3.00
CA ASN A 234 9.54 4.40 3.31
C ASN A 234 9.08 2.91 3.33
N PRO A 235 9.52 2.11 4.31
CA PRO A 235 10.50 2.44 5.37
C PRO A 235 11.94 2.37 4.85
N LEU A 236 12.90 2.86 5.66
CA LEU A 236 14.31 2.57 5.42
C LEU A 236 14.53 1.07 5.42
N ASP A 237 15.11 0.58 4.32
CA ASP A 237 15.28 -0.84 4.09
C ASP A 237 16.52 -1.13 3.23
N VAL A 238 17.09 -2.31 3.40
CA VAL A 238 18.23 -2.81 2.63
C VAL A 238 17.91 -4.21 2.15
N GLU A 239 17.79 -4.35 0.84
CA GLU A 239 17.37 -5.59 0.20
C GLU A 239 18.45 -6.13 -0.73
N ARG A 240 18.54 -7.46 -0.83
CA ARG A 240 19.44 -8.13 -1.78
C ARG A 240 18.88 -8.03 -3.19
N GLN A 241 19.77 -7.97 -4.19
CA GLN A 241 19.34 -7.91 -5.60
C GLN A 241 18.43 -9.09 -6.00
N SER A 242 18.67 -10.30 -5.47
CA SER A 242 17.85 -11.49 -5.78
C SER A 242 16.40 -11.28 -5.40
N ASP A 243 16.18 -10.79 -4.19
CA ASP A 243 14.86 -10.71 -3.57
C ASP A 243 14.09 -9.54 -4.21
N MET A 244 14.80 -8.43 -4.44
CA MET A 244 14.26 -7.29 -5.20
C MET A 244 13.86 -7.70 -6.63
N LEU A 245 14.67 -8.50 -7.34
CA LEU A 245 14.35 -8.95 -8.69
C LEU A 245 13.09 -9.82 -8.73
N GLU A 246 12.89 -10.70 -7.75
CA GLU A 246 11.67 -11.52 -7.67
C GLU A 246 10.42 -10.66 -7.43
N ARG A 247 10.53 -9.62 -6.59
CA ARG A 247 9.44 -8.66 -6.33
C ARG A 247 9.18 -7.72 -7.51
N LEU A 248 10.21 -7.37 -8.28
CA LEU A 248 10.14 -6.54 -9.49
C LEU A 248 9.70 -7.33 -10.73
N CYS A 249 9.83 -8.66 -10.74
CA CYS A 249 9.41 -9.51 -11.86
C CYS A 249 8.12 -10.26 -11.48
N SER A 250 7.03 -9.52 -11.30
CA SER A 250 5.73 -10.07 -10.89
C SER A 250 4.64 -9.69 -11.88
N ASP A 251 3.70 -10.61 -12.12
CA ASP A 251 2.49 -10.30 -12.86
C ASP A 251 1.65 -9.27 -12.08
N SER A 252 0.77 -8.56 -12.77
CA SER A 252 -0.10 -7.52 -12.21
C SER A 252 -1.29 -8.14 -11.48
N VAL A 253 -1.00 -8.88 -10.40
CA VAL A 253 -1.96 -9.59 -9.56
C VAL A 253 -1.75 -9.30 -8.08
N LEU A 254 -2.77 -9.53 -7.27
CA LEU A 254 -2.75 -9.35 -5.82
C LEU A 254 -3.41 -10.55 -5.16
N LEU A 255 -2.75 -11.11 -4.14
CA LEU A 255 -3.31 -12.13 -3.26
C LEU A 255 -4.15 -11.46 -2.18
N VAL A 256 -5.38 -11.93 -1.99
CA VAL A 256 -6.29 -11.48 -0.93
C VAL A 256 -6.55 -12.64 0.02
N ARG A 257 -6.33 -12.41 1.32
CA ARG A 257 -6.40 -13.44 2.35
C ARG A 257 -7.80 -14.00 2.50
N ARG A 258 -7.90 -15.28 2.84
CA ARG A 258 -9.17 -15.94 3.18
C ARG A 258 -9.98 -15.19 4.23
N LYS A 259 -9.32 -14.73 5.31
CA LYS A 259 -9.97 -13.98 6.39
C LYS A 259 -10.71 -12.75 5.85
N ASP A 260 -10.07 -12.00 4.95
CA ASP A 260 -10.66 -10.77 4.38
C ASP A 260 -11.85 -11.06 3.47
N VAL A 261 -11.79 -12.18 2.74
CA VAL A 261 -12.89 -12.65 1.88
C VAL A 261 -14.09 -13.08 2.74
N LEU A 262 -13.86 -13.96 3.72
CA LEU A 262 -14.93 -14.52 4.55
C LEU A 262 -15.59 -13.48 5.45
N GLN A 263 -14.81 -12.54 6.02
CA GLN A 263 -15.34 -11.47 6.87
C GLN A 263 -16.35 -10.58 6.14
N ARG A 264 -16.20 -10.42 4.81
CA ARG A 264 -17.00 -9.50 3.98
C ARG A 264 -18.08 -10.21 3.18
N LEU A 265 -18.22 -11.52 3.36
CA LEU A 265 -19.25 -12.31 2.71
C LEU A 265 -20.55 -12.21 3.52
N SER A 266 -21.47 -11.36 3.07
CA SER A 266 -22.80 -11.25 3.67
C SER A 266 -23.79 -12.24 3.04
N PRO A 267 -24.77 -12.78 3.81
CA PRO A 267 -25.86 -13.56 3.25
C PRO A 267 -26.61 -12.78 2.16
N GLY A 268 -26.79 -13.37 0.98
CA GLY A 268 -27.46 -12.72 -0.16
C GLY A 268 -26.60 -11.74 -0.96
N CYS A 269 -25.30 -11.60 -0.64
CA CYS A 269 -24.36 -10.82 -1.45
C CYS A 269 -24.24 -11.42 -2.86
N SER A 270 -24.57 -10.63 -3.88
CA SER A 270 -24.44 -11.04 -5.28
C SER A 270 -23.00 -10.87 -5.73
N LEU A 271 -22.34 -11.97 -6.10
CA LEU A 271 -20.98 -11.93 -6.67
C LEU A 271 -20.96 -11.67 -8.18
N SER A 272 -22.13 -11.46 -8.80
CA SER A 272 -22.24 -11.25 -10.26
C SER A 272 -21.49 -10.02 -10.75
N GLU A 273 -21.32 -9.00 -9.89
CA GLU A 273 -20.56 -7.78 -10.18
C GLU A 273 -19.10 -8.06 -10.54
N LEU A 274 -18.48 -9.09 -9.93
CA LEU A 274 -17.11 -9.49 -10.25
C LEU A 274 -16.95 -10.00 -11.69
N SER A 275 -18.01 -10.54 -12.28
CA SER A 275 -18.03 -11.02 -13.67
C SER A 275 -18.43 -9.93 -14.66
N GLN A 276 -18.87 -8.77 -14.19
CA GLN A 276 -19.27 -7.63 -15.01
C GLN A 276 -18.19 -6.54 -15.09
N ASP A 277 -17.07 -6.70 -14.37
CA ASP A 277 -15.96 -5.77 -14.43
C ASP A 277 -15.37 -5.71 -15.86
N PRO A 278 -15.07 -4.50 -16.38
CA PRO A 278 -14.54 -4.34 -17.73
C PRO A 278 -13.13 -4.91 -17.92
N ASP A 279 -12.37 -5.14 -16.83
CA ASP A 279 -11.06 -5.78 -16.91
C ASP A 279 -11.22 -7.29 -17.15
N PRO A 280 -10.84 -7.83 -18.33
CA PRO A 280 -11.02 -9.23 -18.65
C PRO A 280 -10.25 -10.18 -17.73
N ARG A 281 -9.26 -9.66 -16.97
CA ARG A 281 -8.47 -10.46 -16.04
C ARG A 281 -9.30 -11.02 -14.89
N TRP A 282 -10.41 -10.39 -14.51
CA TRP A 282 -11.34 -10.97 -13.51
C TRP A 282 -11.91 -12.31 -13.97
N THR A 283 -12.23 -12.41 -15.26
CA THR A 283 -12.72 -13.65 -15.87
C THR A 283 -11.57 -14.63 -16.11
N SER A 284 -10.42 -14.19 -16.64
CA SER A 284 -9.32 -15.10 -16.94
C SER A 284 -8.68 -15.72 -15.70
N LEU A 285 -8.70 -15.02 -14.56
CA LEU A 285 -8.24 -15.55 -13.26
C LEU A 285 -9.31 -16.38 -12.54
N ASP A 286 -10.53 -16.51 -13.09
CA ASP A 286 -11.65 -17.19 -12.42
C ASP A 286 -11.86 -16.70 -10.97
N VAL A 287 -11.84 -15.38 -10.74
CA VAL A 287 -11.93 -14.83 -9.37
C VAL A 287 -13.22 -15.28 -8.67
N LEU A 288 -14.33 -15.31 -9.42
CA LEU A 288 -15.61 -15.80 -8.91
C LEU A 288 -15.54 -17.27 -8.48
N GLY A 289 -14.94 -18.14 -9.30
CA GLY A 289 -14.78 -19.55 -8.94
C GLY A 289 -13.82 -19.74 -7.76
N GLN A 290 -12.76 -18.94 -7.66
CA GLN A 290 -11.87 -18.94 -6.49
C GLN A 290 -12.62 -18.60 -5.20
N VAL A 291 -13.47 -17.56 -5.21
CA VAL A 291 -14.29 -17.19 -4.05
C VAL A 291 -15.25 -18.32 -3.68
N LYS A 292 -15.97 -18.91 -4.65
CA LYS A 292 -16.91 -20.01 -4.38
C LYS A 292 -16.22 -21.21 -3.73
N ARG A 293 -15.09 -21.67 -4.29
CA ARG A 293 -14.28 -22.75 -3.71
C ARG A 293 -13.86 -22.43 -2.28
N MET A 294 -13.37 -21.21 -2.05
CA MET A 294 -12.95 -20.76 -0.72
C MET A 294 -14.11 -20.83 0.31
N VAL A 295 -15.34 -20.53 -0.09
CA VAL A 295 -16.52 -20.57 0.79
C VAL A 295 -17.01 -22.00 1.05
N GLU A 296 -16.93 -22.88 0.05
CA GLU A 296 -17.45 -24.25 0.11
C GLU A 296 -16.49 -25.23 0.82
N GLU A 297 -15.18 -24.99 0.73
CA GLU A 297 -14.15 -25.92 1.23
C GLU A 297 -13.81 -25.70 2.72
N GLN A 298 -13.52 -26.80 3.43
CA GLN A 298 -13.01 -26.79 4.81
C GLN A 298 -11.57 -26.22 4.85
N GLU A 299 -11.20 -25.60 5.98
CA GLU A 299 -9.94 -24.84 6.13
C GLU A 299 -8.65 -25.60 5.78
N GLN A 300 -8.64 -26.93 5.93
CA GLN A 300 -7.44 -27.75 5.69
C GLN A 300 -7.12 -28.02 4.22
N VAL A 301 -8.09 -27.84 3.30
CA VAL A 301 -7.92 -28.12 1.86
C VAL A 301 -8.02 -26.83 1.02
N SER A 302 -8.56 -25.76 1.62
CA SER A 302 -8.79 -24.50 0.93
C SER A 302 -7.52 -23.70 0.68
N PRO A 303 -7.44 -22.94 -0.42
CA PRO A 303 -6.36 -21.97 -0.61
C PRO A 303 -6.40 -20.89 0.49
N SER A 304 -5.23 -20.46 0.95
CA SER A 304 -5.10 -19.39 1.95
C SER A 304 -5.43 -18.00 1.39
N HIS A 305 -5.38 -17.85 0.06
CA HIS A 305 -5.63 -16.61 -0.66
C HIS A 305 -6.41 -16.85 -1.95
N ILE A 306 -7.15 -15.84 -2.39
CA ILE A 306 -7.57 -15.71 -3.80
C ILE A 306 -6.62 -14.78 -4.54
N VAL A 307 -6.52 -14.93 -5.86
CA VAL A 307 -5.76 -14.07 -6.75
C VAL A 307 -6.71 -13.16 -7.49
N ILE A 308 -6.53 -11.84 -7.39
CA ILE A 308 -7.29 -10.84 -8.15
C ILE A 308 -6.35 -10.02 -9.06
N PRO A 309 -6.88 -9.35 -10.10
CA PRO A 309 -6.10 -8.39 -10.85
C PRO A 309 -5.58 -7.26 -9.95
N ALA A 310 -4.40 -6.72 -10.28
CA ALA A 310 -3.89 -5.49 -9.71
C ALA A 310 -3.68 -4.43 -10.80
N ALA A 311 -3.89 -3.17 -10.46
CA ALA A 311 -3.60 -2.02 -11.32
C ALA A 311 -2.11 -1.71 -11.42
N TYR A 312 -1.32 -2.22 -10.48
CA TYR A 312 0.13 -2.08 -10.46
C TYR A 312 0.78 -2.86 -11.58
N LYS A 313 1.93 -2.36 -12.04
CA LYS A 313 2.88 -3.10 -12.87
C LYS A 313 4.21 -3.08 -12.15
N SER A 314 4.90 -4.22 -12.08
CA SER A 314 6.19 -4.29 -11.41
C SER A 314 7.29 -3.69 -12.27
N GLY A 315 8.12 -2.85 -11.67
CA GLY A 315 9.16 -2.14 -12.42
C GLY A 315 9.79 -1.00 -11.67
N ILE A 316 10.63 -0.25 -12.37
CA ILE A 316 11.31 0.93 -11.85
C ILE A 316 10.80 2.15 -12.60
N THR A 317 10.32 3.15 -11.85
CA THR A 317 10.10 4.49 -12.39
C THR A 317 11.33 5.34 -12.09
N LEU A 318 11.99 5.85 -13.11
CA LEU A 318 13.07 6.81 -12.94
C LEU A 318 12.51 8.23 -13.08
N PHE A 319 12.97 9.14 -12.24
CA PHE A 319 12.63 10.56 -12.29
C PHE A 319 13.89 11.40 -12.48
N ALA A 320 13.76 12.52 -13.20
CA ALA A 320 14.84 13.49 -13.37
C ALA A 320 14.28 14.88 -13.66
N LEU A 321 15.13 15.91 -13.53
CA LEU A 321 14.79 17.25 -13.99
C LEU A 321 14.63 17.26 -15.52
N ARG A 322 13.50 17.77 -16.02
CA ARG A 322 13.12 17.78 -17.45
C ARG A 322 14.21 18.34 -18.36
N HIS A 323 14.79 19.46 -17.97
CA HIS A 323 15.76 20.20 -18.78
C HIS A 323 17.22 19.80 -18.51
N SER A 324 17.45 18.74 -17.74
CA SER A 324 18.78 18.18 -17.54
C SER A 324 19.15 17.20 -18.66
N PRO A 325 20.45 16.97 -18.94
CA PRO A 325 20.89 15.91 -19.85
C PRO A 325 20.33 14.54 -19.48
N THR A 326 20.27 14.23 -18.18
CA THR A 326 19.70 12.99 -17.64
C THR A 326 18.20 12.87 -17.95
N GLY A 327 17.45 13.97 -17.84
CA GLY A 327 16.03 14.00 -18.18
C GLY A 327 15.77 13.72 -19.66
N GLN A 328 16.60 14.25 -20.56
CA GLN A 328 16.49 13.97 -21.99
C GLN A 328 16.87 12.51 -22.32
N GLU A 329 18.01 12.02 -21.81
CA GLU A 329 18.42 10.62 -21.96
C GLU A 329 17.35 9.66 -21.43
N LEU A 330 16.72 10.01 -20.31
CA LEU A 330 15.65 9.22 -19.72
C LEU A 330 14.44 9.10 -20.66
N LEU A 331 13.99 10.21 -21.26
CA LEU A 331 12.85 10.20 -22.16
C LEU A 331 13.13 9.38 -23.43
N ASP A 332 14.35 9.48 -23.96
CA ASP A 332 14.80 8.80 -25.17
C ASP A 332 15.20 7.34 -24.97
N SER A 333 15.35 6.91 -23.71
CA SER A 333 15.80 5.55 -23.39
C SER A 333 14.78 4.50 -23.87
N PRO A 334 15.20 3.44 -24.58
CA PRO A 334 14.30 2.37 -24.97
C PRO A 334 13.84 1.55 -23.75
N GLU A 335 12.78 0.77 -23.91
CA GLU A 335 12.39 -0.22 -22.91
C GLU A 335 13.47 -1.30 -22.72
N LEU A 336 13.52 -1.90 -21.54
CA LEU A 336 14.44 -3.00 -21.23
C LEU A 336 14.15 -4.23 -22.09
N PRO A 337 15.18 -4.85 -22.71
CA PRO A 337 15.01 -6.04 -23.53
C PRO A 337 14.49 -7.21 -22.69
N LEU A 338 13.66 -8.05 -23.30
CA LEU A 338 13.20 -9.31 -22.71
C LEU A 338 14.38 -10.28 -22.53
N LEU A 339 14.33 -11.10 -21.48
CA LEU A 339 15.31 -12.15 -21.22
C LEU A 339 15.15 -13.35 -22.17
#